data_AF-A0A7S0P4K6-F1
#
_entry.id   AF-A0A7S0P4K6-F1
#
_cell.length_a   1.000
_cell.length_b   1.000
_cell.length_c   1.000
_cell.angle_alpha   90.00
_cell.angle_beta   90.00
_cell.angle_gamma   90.00
#
_symmetry.space_group_name_H-M   'P 1'
#
loop_
_entity.id
_entity.type
_entity.pdbx_description
1 polymer ?
#
loop_
_entity_poly.entity_id
_entity_poly.type
_entity_poly.pdbx_seq_one_letter_code
_entity_poly.pdbx_strand_id
1 'polypeptide(L)'
;DHSPRANHLDIAPPGGAHPFRDRAVNASKDRLLVSGHHVYSAYFEGGMGYRNDKTSGIAKYDEPETMYMVTSGTHYNNACCFDYGNAEVDNLDDGAGTME
;
A
#
# COMPACT_ATOMS: atom_id res chain seq x y z
N ASP A 1 0.31 -6.09 -9.45
CA ASP A 1 1.47 -6.98 -9.44
C ASP A 1 1.84 -7.35 -10.87
N HIS A 2 3.10 -7.13 -11.24
CA HIS A 2 3.66 -7.53 -12.54
C HIS A 2 4.44 -8.85 -12.44
N SER A 3 4.61 -9.40 -11.23
CA SER A 3 5.19 -10.71 -11.03
C SER A 3 4.21 -11.82 -11.40
N PRO A 4 4.68 -13.07 -11.60
CA PRO A 4 3.81 -14.23 -11.79
C PRO A 4 2.91 -14.57 -10.59
N ARG A 5 3.09 -13.93 -9.42
CA ARG A 5 2.31 -14.22 -8.20
C ARG A 5 0.90 -13.65 -8.22
N ALA A 6 0.63 -12.66 -9.08
CA ALA A 6 -0.67 -12.02 -9.22
C ALA A 6 -1.22 -11.43 -7.91
N ASN A 7 -0.35 -10.90 -7.05
CA ASN A 7 -0.70 -10.20 -5.81
C ASN A 7 -1.20 -8.78 -6.12
N HIS A 8 -2.21 -8.65 -6.97
CA HIS A 8 -2.75 -7.35 -7.39
C HIS A 8 -3.34 -6.61 -6.18
N LEU A 9 -3.05 -5.31 -6.10
CA LEU A 9 -3.65 -4.45 -5.09
C LEU A 9 -5.02 -3.98 -5.58
N ASP A 10 -6.01 -3.98 -4.68
CA ASP A 10 -7.36 -3.44 -4.89
C ASP A 10 -7.72 -2.51 -3.73
N ILE A 11 -8.82 -1.78 -3.83
CA ILE A 11 -9.29 -0.85 -2.81
C ILE A 11 -9.39 -1.54 -1.45
N ALA A 12 -8.66 -1.00 -0.48
CA ALA A 12 -8.54 -1.61 0.85
C ALA A 12 -9.92 -1.80 1.50
N PRO A 13 -10.20 -2.98 2.09
CA PRO A 13 -11.43 -3.23 2.81
C PRO A 13 -11.45 -2.49 4.16
N PRO A 14 -12.60 -2.44 4.84
CA PRO A 14 -12.65 -2.04 6.25
C PRO A 14 -11.70 -2.85 7.13
N GLY A 15 -11.19 -2.24 8.18
CA GLY A 15 -10.35 -2.87 9.20
C GLY A 15 -10.61 -2.32 10.60
N GLY A 16 -9.77 -2.70 11.56
CA GLY A 16 -9.92 -2.30 12.95
C GLY A 16 -9.85 -0.78 13.18
N ALA A 17 -8.95 -0.09 12.47
CA ALA A 17 -8.74 1.35 12.61
C ALA A 17 -9.69 2.22 11.76
N HIS A 18 -10.24 1.66 10.67
CA HIS A 18 -11.12 2.38 9.75
C HIS A 18 -12.26 1.47 9.29
N PRO A 19 -13.52 1.73 9.72
CA PRO A 19 -14.64 0.80 9.51
C PRO A 19 -15.27 0.89 8.11
N PHE A 20 -14.70 1.70 7.21
CA PHE A 20 -15.20 1.87 5.84
C PHE A 20 -14.14 1.42 4.84
N ARG A 21 -14.61 0.98 3.68
CA ARG A 21 -13.75 0.75 2.51
C ARG A 21 -13.08 2.07 2.14
N ASP A 22 -11.81 1.99 1.76
CA ASP A 22 -11.04 3.15 1.32
C ASP A 22 -11.51 3.67 -0.05
N ARG A 23 -10.95 4.79 -0.47
CA ARG A 23 -11.16 5.36 -1.81
C ARG A 23 -9.98 5.11 -2.72
N ALA A 24 -10.26 5.05 -4.02
CA ALA A 24 -9.22 5.04 -5.05
C ALA A 24 -8.50 6.38 -5.11
N VAL A 25 -7.22 6.36 -5.50
CA VAL A 25 -6.51 7.59 -5.88
C VAL A 25 -7.05 8.16 -7.18
N ASN A 26 -6.95 9.47 -7.35
CA ASN A 26 -7.26 10.11 -8.63
C ASN A 26 -6.07 9.93 -9.59
N ALA A 27 -6.27 9.12 -10.64
CA ALA A 27 -5.24 8.75 -11.61
C ALA A 27 -4.61 9.91 -12.40
N SER A 28 -5.19 11.11 -12.36
CA SER A 28 -4.70 12.30 -13.07
C SER A 28 -4.14 13.38 -12.15
N LYS A 29 -4.18 13.16 -10.83
CA LYS A 29 -3.89 14.20 -9.81
C LYS A 29 -2.44 14.65 -9.82
N ASP A 30 -1.52 13.73 -10.03
CA ASP A 30 -0.08 14.02 -10.04
C ASP A 30 0.58 13.44 -11.29
N ARG A 31 1.12 14.34 -12.11
CA ARG A 31 1.78 14.00 -13.37
C ARG A 31 3.26 14.36 -13.28
N LEU A 32 4.09 13.38 -13.57
CA LEU A 32 5.54 13.47 -13.49
C LEU A 32 6.18 13.22 -14.85
N LEU A 33 7.49 13.48 -14.95
CA LEU A 33 8.32 13.11 -16.08
C LEU A 33 9.35 12.07 -15.63
N VAL A 34 9.36 10.91 -16.27
CA VAL A 34 10.39 9.88 -16.09
C VAL A 34 11.07 9.63 -17.42
N SER A 35 12.36 9.94 -17.51
CA SER A 35 13.14 9.85 -18.75
C SER A 35 12.44 10.52 -19.95
N GLY A 36 11.87 11.71 -19.73
CA GLY A 36 11.14 12.48 -20.76
C GLY A 36 9.71 12.02 -21.06
N HIS A 37 9.21 10.94 -20.46
CA HIS A 37 7.84 10.46 -20.66
C HIS A 37 6.90 10.92 -19.54
N HIS A 38 5.69 11.35 -19.90
CA HIS A 38 4.65 11.63 -18.92
C HIS A 38 4.17 10.34 -18.26
N VAL A 39 4.22 10.32 -16.93
CA VAL A 39 3.65 9.25 -16.09
C VAL A 39 2.80 9.87 -14.99
N TYR A 40 1.96 9.06 -14.34
CA TYR A 40 1.14 9.49 -13.22
C TYR A 40 1.48 8.68 -11.99
N SER A 41 1.62 9.36 -10.85
CA SER A 41 1.85 8.69 -9.56
C SER A 41 0.51 8.32 -8.91
N ALA A 42 0.56 7.40 -7.94
CA ALA A 42 -0.55 7.21 -7.03
C ALA A 42 -0.50 8.31 -5.97
N TYR A 43 -1.24 9.39 -6.18
CA TYR A 43 -1.31 10.52 -5.24
C TYR A 43 -2.35 10.25 -4.16
N PHE A 44 -1.90 9.84 -2.98
CA PHE A 44 -2.75 9.49 -1.85
C PHE A 44 -3.19 10.72 -1.05
N GLU A 45 -4.48 10.78 -0.73
CA GLU A 45 -5.08 11.72 0.21
C GLU A 45 -5.79 10.91 1.31
N GLY A 46 -6.11 11.54 2.45
CA GLY A 46 -6.64 10.82 3.62
C GLY A 46 -7.86 9.94 3.30
N GLY A 47 -7.81 8.67 3.73
CA GLY A 47 -8.86 7.66 3.44
C GLY A 47 -8.77 7.04 2.05
N MET A 48 -7.60 7.09 1.41
CA MET A 48 -7.27 6.32 0.21
C MET A 48 -6.26 5.23 0.58
N GLY A 49 -6.42 4.05 0.01
CA GLY A 49 -5.58 2.90 0.32
C GLY A 49 -5.89 1.71 -0.56
N TYR A 50 -4.88 0.87 -0.74
CA TYR A 50 -5.00 -0.38 -1.49
C TYR A 50 -4.39 -1.52 -0.69
N ARG A 51 -4.95 -2.72 -0.84
CA ARG A 51 -4.53 -3.89 -0.09
C ARG A 51 -4.80 -5.17 -0.88
N ASN A 52 -4.11 -6.24 -0.47
CA ASN A 52 -4.44 -7.59 -0.86
C ASN A 52 -4.15 -8.53 0.31
N ASP A 53 -5.20 -9.07 0.93
CA ASP A 53 -5.10 -10.00 2.06
C ASP A 53 -4.88 -11.46 1.64
N LYS A 54 -4.98 -11.75 0.34
CA LYS A 54 -4.90 -13.09 -0.24
C LYS A 54 -3.74 -13.14 -1.24
N THR A 55 -2.54 -13.11 -0.69
CA THR A 55 -1.29 -13.10 -1.47
C THR A 55 -0.66 -14.49 -1.56
N SER A 56 0.28 -14.62 -2.49
CA SER A 56 1.13 -15.80 -2.64
C SER A 56 2.61 -15.41 -2.70
N GLY A 57 3.45 -16.15 -1.98
CA GLY A 57 4.90 -15.94 -1.99
C GLY A 57 5.40 -14.69 -1.29
N ILE A 58 4.60 -14.09 -0.43
CA ILE A 58 5.02 -13.06 0.52
C ILE A 58 5.57 -13.79 1.76
N ALA A 59 6.62 -13.25 2.35
CA ALA A 59 7.25 -13.80 3.55
C ALA A 59 6.25 -13.85 4.71
N LYS A 60 6.42 -14.83 5.60
CA LYS A 60 5.61 -14.98 6.79
C LYS A 60 6.47 -15.23 8.01
N TYR A 61 5.99 -14.76 9.15
CA TYR A 61 6.69 -14.93 10.43
C TYR A 61 8.09 -14.30 10.38
N ASP A 62 9.13 -15.11 10.54
CA ASP A 62 10.54 -14.69 10.55
C ASP A 62 11.25 -15.04 9.22
N GLU A 63 10.49 -15.29 8.16
CA GLU A 63 11.06 -15.45 6.82
C GLU A 63 11.65 -14.11 6.34
N PRO A 64 12.84 -14.11 5.74
CA PRO A 64 13.46 -12.87 5.30
C PRO A 64 12.75 -12.27 4.09
N GLU A 65 12.55 -10.95 4.09
CA GLU A 65 12.10 -10.20 2.93
C GLU A 65 12.86 -8.89 2.70
N THR A 66 12.57 -8.22 1.59
CA THR A 66 13.11 -6.91 1.26
C THR A 66 12.11 -6.19 0.38
N MET A 67 11.87 -4.93 0.71
CA MET A 67 10.94 -4.07 0.00
C MET A 67 11.59 -2.73 -0.32
N TYR A 68 11.11 -2.09 -1.39
CA TYR A 68 11.45 -0.72 -1.70
C TYR A 68 10.25 -0.01 -2.32
N MET A 69 10.10 1.27 -2.00
CA MET A 69 9.14 2.17 -2.62
C MET A 69 9.83 3.48 -2.96
N VAL A 70 9.56 4.00 -4.15
CA VAL A 70 9.93 5.38 -4.51
C VAL A 70 8.74 6.26 -4.17
N THR A 71 8.92 7.17 -3.21
CA THR A 71 7.87 8.10 -2.75
C THR A 71 8.37 9.54 -2.70
N SER A 72 7.43 10.50 -2.67
CA SER A 72 7.75 11.91 -2.49
C SER A 72 8.12 12.19 -1.03
N GLY A 73 9.29 12.78 -0.80
CA GLY A 73 9.70 13.25 0.53
C GLY A 73 8.99 14.53 1.01
N THR A 74 8.08 15.09 0.21
CA THR A 74 7.37 16.35 0.52
C THR A 74 5.86 16.21 0.60
N HIS A 75 5.32 15.03 0.29
CA HIS A 75 3.88 14.74 0.39
C HIS A 75 3.64 13.72 1.51
N TYR A 76 3.46 14.24 2.72
CA TYR A 76 3.22 13.45 3.92
C TYR A 76 2.40 14.28 4.93
N ASN A 77 1.91 13.63 5.98
CA ASN A 77 1.31 14.28 7.13
C ASN A 77 1.70 13.52 8.41
N ASN A 78 1.13 13.93 9.56
CA ASN A 78 1.44 13.33 10.87
C ASN A 78 0.39 12.30 11.31
N ALA A 79 -0.51 11.87 10.42
CA ALA A 79 -1.53 10.88 10.73
C ALA A 79 -1.02 9.47 10.42
N CYS A 80 -1.50 8.49 11.20
CA CYS A 80 -1.29 7.10 10.86
C CYS A 80 -2.22 6.68 9.70
N CYS A 81 -1.74 5.95 8.70
CA CYS A 81 -0.34 5.67 8.36
C CYS A 81 -0.17 5.67 6.83
N PHE A 82 1.05 5.86 6.34
CA PHE A 82 1.37 5.77 4.92
C PHE A 82 2.42 4.69 4.69
N ASP A 83 1.93 3.46 4.60
CA ASP A 83 2.76 2.25 4.63
C ASP A 83 2.77 1.54 3.27
N TYR A 84 3.86 0.83 3.02
CA TYR A 84 4.02 -0.09 1.91
C TYR A 84 4.85 -1.27 2.41
N GLY A 85 4.24 -2.45 2.49
CA GLY A 85 4.91 -3.61 3.06
C GLY A 85 3.99 -4.78 3.35
N ASN A 86 4.44 -5.63 4.26
CA ASN A 86 3.74 -6.82 4.73
C ASN A 86 2.84 -6.48 5.92
N ALA A 87 1.68 -7.10 5.98
CA ALA A 87 0.66 -6.81 6.99
C ALA A 87 -0.21 -8.03 7.28
N GLU A 88 -1.07 -7.91 8.29
CA GLU A 88 -2.03 -8.94 8.68
C GLU A 88 -2.99 -9.29 7.53
N VAL A 89 -3.65 -10.44 7.60
CA VAL A 89 -4.54 -10.91 6.53
C VAL A 89 -6.03 -10.69 6.82
N ASP A 90 -6.35 -10.11 7.98
CA ASP A 90 -7.72 -9.88 8.42
C ASP A 90 -8.05 -8.40 8.68
N ASN A 91 -7.09 -7.50 8.42
CA ASN A 91 -7.19 -6.06 8.63
C ASN A 91 -7.34 -5.64 10.09
N LEU A 92 -6.89 -6.49 11.02
CA LEU A 92 -6.85 -6.22 12.45
C LEU A 92 -5.40 -6.09 12.92
N ASP A 93 -5.21 -5.39 14.03
CA ASP A 93 -3.93 -5.34 14.73
C ASP A 93 -3.80 -6.64 15.55
N ASP A 94 -2.93 -7.53 15.09
CA ASP A 94 -2.63 -8.81 15.73
C ASP A 94 -1.47 -8.71 16.74
N GLY A 95 -0.93 -7.51 16.96
CA GLY A 95 0.08 -7.20 17.96
C GLY A 95 1.49 -6.96 17.39
N ALA A 96 2.48 -6.94 18.29
CA ALA A 96 3.85 -6.61 17.89
C ALA A 96 4.47 -7.70 16.99
N GLY A 97 5.03 -7.28 15.85
CA GLY A 97 5.73 -8.16 14.90
C GLY A 97 4.86 -8.81 13.84
N THR A 98 3.63 -8.32 13.64
CA THR A 98 2.69 -8.84 12.63
C THR A 98 2.65 -8.02 11.33
N MET A 99 3.43 -6.94 11.27
CA MET A 99 3.67 -6.12 10.07
C MET A 99 5.18 -5.91 9.89
N GLU A 100 5.61 -5.74 8.62
CA GLU A 100 6.99 -5.36 8.24
C GLU A 100 6.99 -4.35 7.08
#